data_AF-A0A1Q3SS20-F1
#
_entry.id   AF-A0A1Q3SS20-F1
#
_cell.length_a   1.000
_cell.length_b   1.000
_cell.length_c   1.000
_cell.angle_alpha   90.00
_cell.angle_beta   90.00
_cell.angle_gamma   90.00
#
_symmetry.space_group_name_H-M   'P 1'
#
loop_
_entity.id
_entity.type
_entity.pdbx_description
1 polymer ?
#
loop_
_entity_poly.entity_id
_entity_poly.type
_entity_poly.pdbx_seq_one_letter_code
_entity_poly.pdbx_strand_id
1 'polypeptide(L)' 'MENQVELVNKIIKIARNFQVSPSNPLSLDELTQLLGDVKTEHLNYALMVLMAQGKINTRKAGRGLSIIWVS' A
#
# COMPACT_ATOMS: atom_id res chain seq x y z
N MET A 1 -6.05 2.30 20.10
CA MET A 1 -6.66 2.08 18.76
C MET A 1 -5.68 2.67 17.76
N GLU A 2 -5.02 1.85 16.96
CA GLU A 2 -4.20 2.38 15.87
C GLU A 2 -5.12 3.13 14.91
N ASN A 3 -4.85 4.41 14.70
CA ASN A 3 -5.75 5.28 13.98
C ASN A 3 -5.66 4.91 12.49
N GLN A 4 -6.76 4.49 11.86
CA GLN A 4 -6.75 4.05 10.44
C GLN A 4 -6.18 5.12 9.50
N VAL A 5 -6.36 6.39 9.85
CA VAL A 5 -5.77 7.55 9.17
C VAL A 5 -4.23 7.53 9.22
N GLU A 6 -3.64 7.11 10.34
CA GLU A 6 -2.20 7.00 10.50
C GLU A 6 -1.62 5.91 9.59
N LEU A 7 -2.30 4.76 9.49
CA LEU A 7 -1.87 3.66 8.61
C LEU A 7 -1.90 4.09 7.14
N VAL A 8 -2.95 4.78 6.70
CA VAL A 8 -3.02 5.35 5.35
C VAL A 8 -1.85 6.31 5.10
N ASN A 9 -1.55 7.20 6.04
CA ASN A 9 -0.42 8.12 5.93
C ASN A 9 0.93 7.41 5.90
N LYS A 10 1.10 6.30 6.63
CA LYS A 10 2.30 5.46 6.58
C LYS A 10 2.48 4.84 5.18
N ILE A 11 1.42 4.28 4.60
CA ILE A 11 1.45 3.71 3.24
C ILE A 11 1.82 4.80 2.22
N ILE A 12 1.24 6.00 2.32
CA ILE A 12 1.58 7.13 1.45
C ILE A 12 3.07 7.50 1.56
N LYS A 13 3.61 7.58 2.78
CA LYS A 13 5.03 7.88 3.00
C LYS A 13 5.93 6.81 2.39
N ILE A 14 5.60 5.53 2.60
CA ILE A 14 6.33 4.41 1.98
C ILE A 14 6.28 4.53 0.46
N ALA A 15 5.09 4.71 -0.13
CA ALA A 15 4.95 4.82 -1.57
C ALA A 15 5.80 5.95 -2.17
N ARG A 16 5.88 7.09 -1.48
CA ARG A 16 6.75 8.23 -1.88
C ARG A 16 8.23 7.92 -1.74
N ASN A 17 8.64 7.35 -0.61
CA ASN A 17 10.05 7.05 -0.33
C ASN A 17 10.62 6.03 -1.31
N PHE A 18 9.80 5.04 -1.70
CA PHE A 18 10.18 3.99 -2.65
C PHE A 18 9.87 4.34 -4.10
N GLN A 19 9.41 5.57 -4.38
CA GLN A 19 9.04 6.03 -5.74
C GLN A 19 8.12 5.02 -6.45
N VAL A 20 7.12 4.53 -5.72
CA VAL A 20 6.18 3.53 -6.23
C VAL A 20 5.45 4.12 -7.42
N SER A 21 5.42 3.38 -8.53
CA SER A 21 4.85 3.83 -9.80
C SER A 21 4.51 2.62 -10.69
N PRO A 22 3.85 2.79 -11.84
CA PRO A 22 3.60 1.67 -12.76
C PRO A 22 4.88 0.97 -13.22
N SER A 23 6.00 1.69 -13.35
CA SER A 23 7.30 1.11 -13.71
C SER A 23 8.04 0.50 -12.51
N ASN A 24 7.70 0.92 -11.30
CA ASN A 24 8.31 0.46 -10.05
C ASN A 24 7.22 0.12 -9.01
N PRO A 25 6.53 -1.03 -9.13
CA PRO A 25 5.50 -1.42 -8.19
C PRO A 25 6.11 -1.81 -6.83
N LEU A 26 5.30 -1.78 -5.77
CA LEU A 26 5.70 -2.32 -4.46
C LEU A 26 4.86 -3.55 -4.13
N SER A 27 5.48 -4.69 -3.84
CA SER A 27 4.73 -5.90 -3.46
C SER A 27 4.03 -5.72 -2.10
N LEU A 28 2.92 -6.43 -1.89
CA LEU A 28 2.24 -6.43 -0.59
C LEU A 28 3.12 -7.03 0.51
N ASP A 29 3.99 -7.98 0.18
CA ASP A 29 4.92 -8.58 1.14
C ASP A 29 5.95 -7.55 1.61
N GLU A 30 6.56 -6.79 0.68
CA GLU A 30 7.47 -5.69 1.02
C GLU A 30 6.75 -4.59 1.79
N LEU A 31 5.54 -4.21 1.36
CA LEU A 31 4.74 -3.20 2.08
C LEU A 31 4.46 -3.65 3.52
N THR A 32 4.11 -4.92 3.73
CA THR A 32 3.85 -5.47 5.06
C THR A 32 5.11 -5.49 5.91
N GLN A 33 6.26 -5.87 5.34
CA GLN A 33 7.56 -5.81 6.04
C GLN A 33 7.92 -4.38 6.47
N LEU A 34 7.65 -3.38 5.63
CA LEU A 34 7.93 -1.96 5.92
C LEU A 34 6.96 -1.37 6.95
N LEU A 35 5.71 -1.83 6.97
CA LEU A 35 4.71 -1.41 7.94
C LEU A 35 4.89 -2.09 9.31
N GLY A 36 5.53 -3.26 9.34
CA GLY A 36 5.70 -4.06 10.54
C GLY A 36 4.45 -4.87 10.87
N ASP A 37 4.18 -5.07 12.16
CA ASP A 37 3.09 -5.91 12.66
C ASP A 37 1.73 -5.21 12.49
N VAL A 38 1.20 -5.23 11.27
CA VAL A 38 -0.11 -4.69 10.92
C VAL A 38 -1.07 -5.84 10.65
N LYS A 39 -2.22 -5.82 11.31
CA LYS A 39 -3.30 -6.78 11.04
C LYS A 39 -3.75 -6.68 9.58
N THR A 40 -3.89 -7.83 8.92
CA THR A 40 -4.34 -7.94 7.53
C THR A 40 -5.62 -7.16 7.23
N GLU A 41 -6.58 -7.17 8.16
CA GLU A 41 -7.84 -6.42 8.04
C GLU A 41 -7.63 -4.90 7.93
N HIS A 42 -6.70 -4.34 8.71
CA HIS A 42 -6.39 -2.92 8.69
C HIS A 42 -5.63 -2.52 7.42
N LEU A 43 -4.70 -3.37 6.98
CA LEU A 43 -3.99 -3.16 5.72
C LEU A 43 -4.97 -3.17 4.54
N ASN A 44 -5.86 -4.18 4.47
CA ASN A 44 -6.87 -4.28 3.42
C ASN A 44 -7.79 -3.07 3.39
N TYR A 45 -8.23 -2.59 4.56
CA TYR A 45 -9.03 -1.37 4.66
C TYR A 45 -8.28 -0.15 4.13
N ALA A 46 -7.02 0.06 4.55
CA ALA A 46 -6.23 1.20 4.11
C ALA A 46 -5.95 1.19 2.60
N LEU A 47 -5.68 0.01 2.03
CA LEU A 47 -5.53 -0.17 0.58
C LEU A 47 -6.84 0.12 -0.16
N MET A 48 -7.98 -0.34 0.37
CA MET A 48 -9.30 -0.06 -0.20
C MET A 48 -9.61 1.44 -0.22
N VAL A 49 -9.29 2.16 0.87
CA VAL A 49 -9.45 3.61 0.94
C VAL A 49 -8.59 4.31 -0.12
N LEU A 50 -7.32 3.94 -0.25
CA LEU A 50 -6.41 4.53 -1.25
C LEU A 50 -6.85 4.22 -2.69
N MET A 51 -7.39 3.04 -2.96
CA MET A 51 -7.98 2.70 -4.26
C MET A 51 -9.22 3.53 -4.55
N ALA A 52 -10.13 3.68 -3.58
CA ALA A 52 -11.34 4.49 -3.72
C ALA A 52 -11.03 5.98 -3.97
N GLN A 53 -9.89 6.46 -3.45
CA GLN A 53 -9.38 7.81 -3.70
C GLN A 53 -8.64 7.97 -5.05
N GLY A 54 -8.47 6.88 -5.82
CA GLY A 54 -7.69 6.90 -7.06
C GLY A 54 -6.19 7.15 -6.84
N LYS A 55 -5.68 6.84 -5.64
CA LYS A 55 -4.25 7.02 -5.29
C LYS A 55 -3.41 5.85 -5.77
N ILE A 56 -3.96 4.64 -5.65
CA ILE A 56 -3.28 3.41 -6.03
C ILE A 56 -4.17 2.51 -6.90
N ASN A 57 -3.53 1.64 -7.65
CA ASN A 57 -4.14 0.43 -8.19
C ASN A 57 -3.36 -0.80 -7.69
N THR A 58 -3.96 -1.98 -7.80
CA THR A 58 -3.26 -3.24 -7.58
C THR A 58 -3.00 -3.95 -8.90
N ARG A 59 -1.87 -4.63 -9.00
CA ARG A 59 -1.57 -5.53 -10.11
C ARG A 59 -1.01 -6.83 -9.58
N LYS A 60 -1.27 -7.92 -10.30
CA LYS A 60 -0.63 -9.20 -10.02
C LYS A 60 0.77 -9.19 -10.64
N ALA A 61 1.80 -9.41 -9.81
CA ALA A 61 3.18 -9.54 -10.26
C ALA A 61 3.73 -10.88 -9.78
N GLY A 62 3.92 -11.82 -10.71
CA GLY A 62 4.32 -13.19 -10.37
C GLY A 62 3.28 -13.91 -9.49
N ARG A 63 3.70 -14.35 -8.30
CA ARG A 63 2.84 -15.06 -7.32
C ARG A 63 2.11 -14.12 -6.35
N GLY A 64 2.44 -12.83 -6.33
CA GLY A 64 1.93 -11.87 -5.35
C GLY A 64 1.09 -10.74 -5.97
N LEU A 65 0.52 -9.93 -5.08
CA LEU A 65 -0.09 -8.64 -5.40
C LEU A 65 0.91 -7.52 -5.14
N SER A 66 0.88 -6.51 -5.99
CA SER A 66 1.65 -5.29 -5.83
C SER A 66 0.75 -4.08 -5.97
N ILE A 67 1.08 -3.03 -5.22
CA ILE A 67 0.48 -1.71 -5.37
C ILE A 67 1.29 -0.88 -6.37
N ILE A 68 0.58 -0.05 -7.13
CA ILE A 68 1.15 0.97 -8.02
C ILE A 68 0.52 2.31 -7.67
N TRP A 69 1.33 3.36 -7.61
CA TRP A 69 0.84 4.71 -7.37
C TRP A 69 0.43 5.36 -8.70
N VAL A 70 -0.73 6.02 -8.74
CA VAL A 70 -1.32 6.52 -9.99
C VAL A 70 -1.84 7.97 -9.95
N SER A 71 -1.69 8.72 -8.85
CA SER A 71 -2.06 10.17 -8.78
C SER A 71 -1.26 11.05 -7.83
#